data_AF-W4I9T1-F1
#
_entry.id   AF-W4I9T1-F1
#
_cell.length_a   1.000
_cell.length_b   1.000
_cell.length_c   1.000
_cell.angle_alpha   90.00
_cell.angle_beta   90.00
_cell.angle_gamma   90.00
#
_symmetry.space_group_name_H-M   'P 1'
#
loop_
_entity.id
_entity.type
_entity.pdbx_description
1 polymer ?
#
loop_
_entity_poly.entity_id
_entity_poly.type
_entity_poly.pdbx_seq_one_letter_code
_entity_poly.pdbx_strand_id
1 'polypeptide(L)'
;MLISLISIVLICCMFPVWPLRLKLALWHISVAFLTLISIIIVGRLVAFIFFWFFGVDYWIFPNLFDEECNVVESFLPLQSWVYRNDTWFLFVARMCTAVLLAIAIQQLGKTHSIADIRNFATQSYIDIIEWGNKKLAASPENVSMYKSIDSKATFEGNVDDDDTVYDENEENYDCLKKCGFTSFEELVRKCFLKCECMEKVIKSECYKKKCSKVTKAVLDEAHKEACFDKSDN
;
A
#
# COMPACT_ATOMS: atom_id res chain seq x y z
N MET A 1 23.34 -33.88 13.74
CA MET A 1 22.18 -33.45 12.92
C MET A 1 21.05 -32.89 13.79
N LEU A 2 20.57 -33.60 14.82
CA LEU A 2 19.47 -33.15 15.69
C LEU A 2 19.72 -31.77 16.37
N ILE A 3 20.91 -31.57 16.96
CA ILE A 3 21.28 -30.32 17.64
C ILE A 3 21.28 -29.13 16.66
N SER A 4 21.78 -29.34 15.43
CA SER A 4 21.78 -28.31 14.38
C SER A 4 20.36 -27.90 13.99
N LEU A 5 19.47 -28.87 13.80
CA LEU A 5 18.07 -28.61 13.48
C LEU A 5 17.36 -27.85 14.61
N ILE A 6 17.57 -28.25 15.87
CA ILE A 6 17.00 -27.58 17.04
C ILE A 6 17.47 -26.12 17.12
N SER A 7 18.77 -25.86 16.91
CA SER A 7 19.31 -24.50 16.91
C SER A 7 18.70 -23.63 15.81
N ILE A 8 18.54 -24.15 14.59
CA ILE A 8 17.91 -23.41 13.48
C ILE A 8 16.47 -23.04 13.82
N VAL A 9 15.69 -24.00 14.34
CA VAL A 9 14.29 -23.78 14.71
C VAL A 9 14.18 -22.72 15.81
N LEU A 10 15.02 -22.79 16.85
CA LEU A 10 15.03 -21.79 17.93
C LEU A 10 15.36 -20.38 17.41
N ILE A 11 16.37 -20.27 16.53
CA ILE A 11 16.76 -19.00 15.91
C ILE A 11 15.58 -18.42 15.11
N CYS A 12 14.87 -19.24 14.34
CA CYS A 12 13.68 -18.82 13.60
C CYS A 12 12.53 -18.39 14.53
N CYS A 13 12.27 -19.14 15.61
CA CYS A 13 11.22 -18.82 16.58
C CYS A 13 11.52 -17.52 17.36
N MET A 14 12.80 -17.20 17.57
CA MET A 14 13.23 -15.96 18.19
C MET A 14 13.31 -14.76 17.23
N PHE A 15 12.73 -14.85 16.03
CA PHE A 15 12.62 -13.71 15.11
C PHE A 15 12.15 -12.39 15.77
N PRO A 16 11.21 -12.39 16.75
CA PRO A 16 10.84 -11.18 17.47
C PRO A 16 12.00 -10.47 18.19
N VAL A 17 12.99 -11.22 18.67
CA VAL A 17 14.14 -10.73 19.46
C VAL A 17 15.31 -10.26 18.56
N TRP A 18 15.27 -10.57 17.27
CA TRP A 18 16.37 -10.23 16.36
C TRP A 18 16.61 -8.71 16.28
N PRO A 19 17.87 -8.28 16.10
CA PRO A 19 18.18 -6.88 15.88
C PRO A 19 17.49 -6.38 14.61
N LEU A 20 17.02 -5.12 14.62
CA LEU A 20 16.24 -4.54 13.53
C LEU A 20 16.92 -4.66 12.16
N ARG A 21 18.25 -4.50 12.12
CA ARG A 21 19.05 -4.62 10.89
C ARG A 21 18.93 -6.01 10.25
N LEU A 22 18.90 -7.08 11.05
CA LEU A 22 18.80 -8.45 10.55
C LEU A 22 17.38 -8.77 10.04
N LYS A 23 16.35 -8.24 10.72
CA LYS A 23 14.96 -8.33 10.26
C LYS A 23 14.78 -7.68 8.88
N LEU A 24 15.31 -6.47 8.72
CA LEU A 24 15.25 -5.73 7.46
C LEU A 24 16.05 -6.42 6.34
N ALA A 25 17.23 -6.95 6.65
CA ALA A 25 18.03 -7.69 5.69
C ALA A 25 17.31 -8.94 5.18
N LEU A 26 16.73 -9.74 6.09
CA LEU A 26 15.96 -10.94 5.73
C LEU A 26 14.73 -10.59 4.88
N TRP A 27 14.03 -9.51 5.24
CA TRP A 27 12.92 -8.97 4.46
C TRP A 27 13.33 -8.64 3.02
N HIS A 28 14.38 -7.85 2.84
CA HIS A 28 14.87 -7.47 1.50
C HIS A 28 15.33 -8.68 0.68
N ILE A 29 15.98 -9.67 1.32
CA ILE A 29 16.36 -10.92 0.65
C ILE A 29 15.13 -11.70 0.18
N SER A 30 14.10 -11.78 1.01
CA SER A 30 12.84 -12.44 0.66
C SER A 30 12.14 -11.76 -0.52
N VAL A 31 12.01 -10.43 -0.47
CA VAL A 31 11.44 -9.64 -1.57
C VAL A 31 12.26 -9.81 -2.85
N ALA A 32 13.59 -9.76 -2.76
CA ALA A 32 14.47 -9.96 -3.91
C ALA A 32 14.25 -11.34 -4.56
N PHE A 33 14.18 -12.41 -3.76
CA PHE A 33 13.93 -13.76 -4.26
C PHE A 33 12.55 -13.90 -4.90
N LEU A 34 11.51 -13.34 -4.28
CA LEU A 34 10.15 -13.33 -4.84
C LEU A 34 10.09 -12.56 -6.17
N THR A 35 10.75 -11.41 -6.25
CA THR A 35 10.80 -10.62 -7.50
C THR A 35 11.54 -11.37 -8.61
N LEU A 36 12.65 -12.03 -8.29
CA LEU A 36 13.41 -12.83 -9.25
C LEU A 36 12.56 -13.96 -9.81
N ILE A 37 11.90 -14.75 -8.94
CA ILE A 37 11.00 -15.83 -9.38
C ILE A 37 9.85 -15.27 -10.21
N SER A 38 9.22 -14.17 -9.78
CA SER A 38 8.11 -13.54 -10.52
C SER A 38 8.54 -13.14 -11.94
N ILE A 39 9.73 -12.54 -12.09
CA ILE A 39 10.28 -12.16 -13.41
C ILE A 39 10.51 -13.40 -14.28
N ILE A 40 11.06 -14.49 -13.73
CA ILE A 40 11.26 -15.74 -14.49
C ILE A 40 9.93 -16.32 -14.95
N ILE A 41 8.91 -16.36 -14.09
CA ILE A 41 7.58 -16.91 -14.43
C ILE A 41 6.89 -16.06 -15.49
N VAL A 42 6.88 -14.73 -15.33
CA VAL A 42 6.28 -13.82 -16.32
C VAL A 42 7.05 -13.89 -17.64
N GLY A 43 8.38 -13.91 -17.59
CA GLY A 43 9.25 -14.07 -18.77
C GLY A 43 8.99 -15.38 -19.51
N ARG A 44 8.84 -16.49 -18.78
CA ARG A 44 8.47 -17.81 -19.32
C ARG A 44 7.13 -17.75 -20.05
N LEU A 45 6.12 -17.11 -19.44
CA LEU A 45 4.79 -16.97 -20.05
C LEU A 45 4.83 -16.10 -21.32
N VAL A 46 5.48 -14.94 -21.27
CA VAL A 46 5.60 -14.02 -22.42
C VAL A 46 6.33 -14.70 -23.58
N ALA A 47 7.44 -15.38 -23.29
CA ALA A 47 8.20 -16.09 -24.31
C ALA A 47 7.37 -17.23 -24.92
N PHE A 48 6.69 -18.04 -24.10
CA PHE A 48 5.81 -19.10 -24.60
C PHE A 48 4.73 -18.53 -25.52
N ILE A 49 4.01 -17.48 -25.11
CA ILE A 49 2.96 -16.85 -25.94
C ILE A 49 3.54 -16.32 -27.26
N PHE A 50 4.70 -15.67 -27.22
CA PHE A 50 5.34 -15.15 -28.42
C PHE A 50 5.69 -16.26 -29.43
N PHE A 51 6.36 -17.32 -29.00
CA PHE A 51 6.73 -18.44 -29.89
C PHE A 51 5.54 -19.30 -30.29
N TRP A 52 4.49 -19.37 -29.45
CA TRP A 52 3.27 -20.11 -29.73
C TRP A 52 2.57 -19.61 -31.00
N PHE A 53 2.62 -18.31 -31.30
CA PHE A 53 2.08 -17.77 -32.55
C PHE A 53 2.79 -18.32 -33.79
N PHE A 54 4.06 -18.70 -33.67
CA PHE A 54 4.85 -19.31 -34.75
C PHE A 54 4.74 -20.84 -34.79
N GLY A 55 3.89 -21.46 -33.96
CA GLY A 55 3.77 -22.91 -33.88
C GLY A 55 4.93 -23.60 -33.14
N VAL A 56 5.67 -22.85 -32.34
CA VAL A 56 6.79 -23.36 -31.54
C VAL A 56 6.41 -23.30 -30.06
N ASP A 57 6.46 -24.44 -29.39
CA ASP A 57 6.29 -24.50 -27.95
C ASP A 57 7.67 -24.27 -27.30
N TYR A 58 7.92 -23.01 -26.93
CA TYR A 58 9.15 -22.57 -26.27
C TYR A 58 8.97 -22.45 -24.76
N TRP A 59 9.82 -23.14 -23.99
CA TRP A 59 9.81 -23.11 -22.54
C TRP A 59 11.18 -22.70 -21.99
N ILE A 60 11.21 -21.60 -21.24
CA ILE A 60 12.33 -21.23 -20.38
C ILE A 60 12.15 -21.98 -19.05
N PHE A 61 13.18 -22.70 -18.60
CA PHE A 61 13.12 -23.62 -17.45
C PHE A 61 11.88 -24.54 -17.50
N PRO A 62 11.85 -25.54 -18.39
CA PRO A 62 10.71 -26.46 -18.54
C PRO A 62 10.35 -27.15 -17.22
N ASN A 63 11.35 -27.53 -16.42
CA ASN A 63 11.20 -28.30 -15.18
C ASN A 63 10.98 -27.43 -13.92
N LEU A 64 10.81 -26.11 -14.06
CA LEU A 64 10.71 -25.21 -12.91
C LEU A 64 9.54 -25.54 -11.96
N PHE A 65 8.46 -26.08 -12.51
CA PHE A 65 7.24 -26.47 -11.79
C PHE A 65 7.06 -27.99 -11.73
N ASP A 66 8.10 -28.76 -12.02
CA ASP A 66 8.06 -30.21 -11.90
C ASP A 66 8.28 -30.59 -10.43
N GLU A 67 7.29 -31.27 -9.84
CA GLU A 67 7.29 -31.70 -8.45
C GLU A 67 8.19 -32.92 -8.21
N GLU A 68 8.56 -33.65 -9.27
CA GLU A 68 9.38 -34.87 -9.20
C GLU A 68 10.89 -34.57 -9.29
N CYS A 69 11.25 -33.34 -9.70
CA CYS A 69 12.63 -32.92 -9.87
C CYS A 69 13.27 -32.43 -8.57
N ASN A 70 14.57 -32.73 -8.39
CA ASN A 70 15.36 -32.10 -7.34
C ASN A 70 15.59 -30.61 -7.66
N VAL A 71 15.91 -29.78 -6.66
CA VAL A 71 16.06 -28.32 -6.81
C VAL A 71 17.01 -27.94 -7.94
N VAL A 72 18.14 -28.65 -8.09
CA VAL A 72 19.11 -28.39 -9.17
C VAL A 72 18.56 -28.81 -10.53
N GLU A 73 17.81 -29.90 -10.57
CA GLU A 73 17.21 -30.46 -11.78
C GLU A 73 16.01 -29.62 -12.24
N SER A 74 15.34 -28.87 -11.36
CA SER A 74 14.31 -27.91 -11.77
C SER A 74 14.86 -26.78 -12.65
N PHE A 75 16.15 -26.42 -12.50
CA PHE A 75 16.80 -25.36 -13.28
C PHE A 75 17.48 -25.86 -14.55
N LEU A 76 17.55 -27.17 -14.79
CA LEU A 76 18.16 -27.75 -15.98
C LEU A 76 17.16 -28.68 -16.69
N PRO A 77 17.08 -28.67 -18.03
CA PRO A 77 17.77 -27.79 -18.97
C PRO A 77 17.24 -26.34 -18.89
N LEU A 78 18.05 -25.35 -19.30
CA LEU A 78 17.66 -23.92 -19.24
C LEU A 78 16.50 -23.57 -20.21
N GLN A 79 16.41 -24.30 -21.32
CA GLN A 79 15.41 -24.06 -22.35
C GLN A 79 15.02 -25.33 -23.09
N SER A 80 13.78 -25.36 -23.58
CA SER A 80 13.25 -26.40 -24.46
C SER A 80 12.47 -25.77 -25.61
N TRP A 81 12.64 -26.31 -26.82
CA TRP A 81 11.94 -25.86 -28.02
C TRP A 81 11.40 -27.09 -28.73
N VAL A 82 10.08 -27.12 -28.96
CA VAL A 82 9.43 -28.20 -29.70
C VAL A 82 8.58 -27.59 -30.81
N TYR A 83 8.81 -28.03 -32.04
CA TYR A 83 7.97 -27.61 -33.17
C TYR A 83 6.67 -28.40 -33.14
N ARG A 84 5.54 -27.71 -33.15
CA ARG A 84 4.22 -28.36 -33.12
C ARG A 84 3.75 -28.65 -34.54
N ASN A 85 3.33 -29.90 -34.77
CA ASN A 85 2.77 -30.29 -36.06
C ASN A 85 1.29 -29.89 -36.12
N ASP A 86 1.04 -28.65 -36.53
CA ASP A 86 -0.31 -28.09 -36.54
C ASP A 86 -1.07 -28.42 -37.82
N THR A 87 -2.35 -28.76 -37.66
CA THR A 87 -3.29 -28.80 -38.78
C THR A 87 -3.56 -27.37 -39.28
N TRP A 88 -3.86 -27.23 -40.56
CA TRP A 88 -4.20 -25.95 -41.20
C TRP A 88 -5.24 -25.11 -40.41
N PHE A 89 -6.25 -25.75 -39.80
CA PHE A 89 -7.24 -25.07 -38.95
C PHE A 89 -6.62 -24.37 -37.73
N LEU A 90 -5.64 -24.99 -37.06
CA LEU A 90 -4.97 -24.40 -35.91
C LEU A 90 -4.13 -23.20 -36.33
N PHE A 91 -3.48 -23.27 -37.49
CA PHE A 91 -2.72 -22.13 -38.03
C PHE A 91 -3.61 -20.91 -38.26
N VAL A 92 -4.76 -21.10 -38.92
CA VAL A 92 -5.75 -20.03 -39.13
C VAL A 92 -6.29 -19.48 -37.80
N ALA A 93 -6.59 -20.35 -36.84
CA ALA A 93 -7.05 -19.93 -35.52
C ALA A 93 -6.02 -19.04 -34.81
N ARG A 94 -4.72 -19.37 -34.88
CA ARG A 94 -3.65 -18.53 -34.30
C ARG A 94 -3.52 -17.19 -34.99
N MET A 95 -3.65 -17.16 -36.32
CA MET A 95 -3.63 -15.88 -37.04
C MET A 95 -4.82 -15.01 -36.65
N CYS A 96 -6.01 -15.60 -36.47
CA CYS A 96 -7.17 -14.87 -35.98
C CYS A 96 -6.96 -14.33 -34.55
N THR A 97 -6.42 -15.14 -33.63
CA THR A 97 -6.14 -14.66 -32.26
C THR A 97 -5.05 -13.61 -32.23
N ALA A 98 -4.03 -13.70 -33.08
CA ALA A 98 -2.98 -12.69 -33.22
C ALA A 98 -3.56 -11.33 -33.68
N VAL A 99 -4.46 -11.36 -34.66
CA VAL A 99 -5.16 -10.15 -35.15
C VAL A 99 -6.03 -9.54 -34.04
N LEU A 100 -6.82 -10.35 -33.33
CA LEU A 100 -7.63 -9.87 -32.22
C LEU A 100 -6.77 -9.28 -31.09
N LEU A 101 -5.65 -9.91 -30.77
CA LEU A 101 -4.70 -9.41 -29.77
C LEU A 101 -4.09 -8.07 -30.22
N ALA A 102 -3.70 -7.94 -31.49
CA ALA A 102 -3.19 -6.68 -32.02
C ALA A 102 -4.24 -5.56 -31.95
N ILE A 103 -5.50 -5.83 -32.30
CA ILE A 103 -6.60 -4.87 -32.17
C ILE A 103 -6.79 -4.47 -30.70
N ALA A 104 -6.76 -5.44 -29.78
CA ALA A 104 -6.88 -5.16 -28.34
C ALA A 104 -5.74 -4.28 -27.83
N ILE A 105 -4.50 -4.55 -28.22
CA ILE A 105 -3.33 -3.73 -27.85
C ILE A 105 -3.47 -2.30 -28.40
N GLN A 106 -3.95 -2.14 -29.63
CA GLN A 106 -4.19 -0.82 -30.22
C GLN A 106 -5.26 -0.04 -29.48
N GLN A 107 -6.31 -0.70 -28.98
CA GLN A 107 -7.34 -0.05 -28.16
C GLN A 107 -6.81 0.33 -26.78
N LEU A 108 -6.01 -0.55 -26.14
CA LEU A 108 -5.36 -0.26 -24.86
C LEU A 108 -4.37 0.90 -24.95
N GLY A 109 -3.62 0.99 -26.06
CA GLY A 109 -2.66 2.08 -26.29
C GLY A 109 -3.32 3.46 -26.42
N LYS A 110 -4.64 3.52 -26.67
CA LYS A 110 -5.40 4.77 -26.65
C LYS A 110 -5.78 5.22 -25.24
N THR A 111 -5.92 4.29 -24.29
CA THR A 111 -6.40 4.59 -22.93
C THR A 111 -5.29 4.70 -21.90
N HIS A 112 -4.17 4.00 -22.10
CA HIS A 112 -3.03 4.03 -21.18
C HIS A 112 -1.72 4.27 -21.92
N SER A 113 -0.92 5.22 -21.43
CA SER A 113 0.45 5.39 -21.93
C SER A 113 1.38 4.36 -21.29
N ILE A 114 2.44 3.99 -22.01
CA ILE A 114 3.46 3.05 -21.50
C ILE A 114 4.20 3.62 -20.27
N ALA A 115 4.31 4.95 -20.19
CA ALA A 115 4.92 5.61 -19.03
C ALA A 115 4.10 5.38 -17.75
N ASP A 116 2.77 5.40 -17.84
CA ASP A 116 1.88 5.20 -16.69
C ASP A 116 2.02 3.78 -16.14
N ILE A 117 2.10 2.77 -17.02
CA ILE A 117 2.27 1.37 -16.61
C ILE A 117 3.60 1.18 -15.88
N ARG A 118 4.69 1.77 -16.40
CA ARG A 118 6.00 1.72 -15.76
C ARG A 118 5.99 2.42 -14.39
N ASN A 119 5.35 3.59 -14.32
CA ASN A 119 5.25 4.34 -13.07
C ASN A 119 4.42 3.57 -12.04
N PHE A 120 3.30 2.98 -12.44
CA PHE A 120 2.48 2.12 -11.59
C PHE A 120 3.27 0.92 -11.05
N ALA A 121 3.99 0.19 -11.91
CA ALA A 121 4.79 -0.95 -11.49
C ALA A 121 5.91 -0.53 -10.52
N THR A 122 6.58 0.59 -10.81
CA THR A 122 7.65 1.12 -9.95
C THR A 122 7.11 1.58 -8.60
N GLN A 123 6.00 2.32 -8.60
CA GLN A 123 5.37 2.82 -7.37
C GLN A 123 4.85 1.67 -6.51
N SER A 124 4.11 0.73 -7.11
CA SER A 124 3.60 -0.45 -6.40
C SER A 124 4.73 -1.25 -5.74
N TYR A 125 5.88 -1.36 -6.41
CA TYR A 125 7.05 -2.04 -5.86
C TYR A 125 7.67 -1.29 -4.68
N ILE A 126 7.82 0.03 -4.79
CA ILE A 126 8.31 0.88 -3.71
C ILE A 126 7.37 0.81 -2.50
N ASP A 127 6.05 0.87 -2.73
CA ASP A 127 5.03 0.81 -1.68
C ASP A 127 5.14 -0.51 -0.88
N ILE A 128 5.37 -1.64 -1.55
CA ILE A 128 5.56 -2.94 -0.90
C ILE A 128 6.81 -2.94 -0.02
N ILE A 129 7.94 -2.43 -0.54
CA ILE A 129 9.19 -2.36 0.23
C ILE A 129 9.02 -1.46 1.45
N GLU A 130 8.44 -0.28 1.25
CA GLU A 130 8.23 0.70 2.31
C GLU A 130 7.27 0.18 3.37
N TRP A 131 6.19 -0.48 2.96
CA TRP A 131 5.26 -1.16 3.86
C TRP A 131 5.99 -2.15 4.76
N GLY A 132 6.85 -3.01 4.20
CA GLY A 132 7.60 -4.00 4.98
C GLY A 132 8.60 -3.35 5.94
N ASN A 133 9.28 -2.30 5.49
CA ASN A 133 10.21 -1.55 6.33
C ASN A 133 9.50 -0.88 7.51
N LYS A 134 8.37 -0.20 7.27
CA LYS A 134 7.54 0.40 8.32
C LYS A 134 7.02 -0.65 9.28
N LYS A 135 6.55 -1.80 8.76
CA LYS A 135 5.99 -2.87 9.58
C LYS A 135 7.01 -3.51 10.52
N LEU A 136 8.26 -3.66 10.07
CA LEU A 136 9.33 -4.27 10.86
C LEU A 136 10.05 -3.27 11.77
N ALA A 137 10.06 -1.99 11.41
CA ALA A 137 10.65 -0.91 12.22
C ALA A 137 9.69 -0.33 13.27
N ALA A 138 8.39 -0.58 13.15
CA ALA A 138 7.41 -0.14 14.14
C ALA A 138 7.77 -0.70 15.53
N SER A 139 7.96 0.20 16.50
CA SER A 139 8.01 -0.15 17.92
C SER A 139 6.70 -0.86 18.30
N PRO A 140 6.69 -1.82 19.25
CA PRO A 140 5.45 -2.41 19.72
C PRO A 140 4.58 -1.34 20.37
N GLU A 141 3.71 -0.73 19.57
CA GLU A 141 2.69 0.19 19.99
C GLU A 141 1.67 -0.58 20.84
N ASN A 142 1.29 -0.02 21.99
CA ASN A 142 0.16 -0.48 22.77
C ASN A 142 -1.08 -0.49 21.87
N VAL A 143 -1.60 -1.68 21.57
CA VAL A 143 -2.69 -1.90 20.63
C VAL A 143 -3.93 -1.11 21.07
N SER A 144 -4.06 0.14 20.63
CA SER A 144 -5.28 0.91 20.73
C SER A 144 -6.14 0.59 19.50
N MET A 145 -7.42 0.37 19.74
CA MET A 145 -8.35 -0.32 18.83
C MET A 145 -8.69 0.47 17.54
N TYR A 146 -8.16 1.68 17.36
CA TYR A 146 -8.53 2.58 16.26
C TYR A 146 -7.28 3.09 15.50
N LYS A 147 -6.68 2.21 14.70
CA LYS A 147 -5.45 2.50 13.92
C LYS A 147 -5.63 3.47 12.75
N SER A 148 -6.86 3.80 12.38
CA SER A 148 -7.17 4.67 11.23
C SER A 148 -6.94 6.16 11.49
N ILE A 149 -6.79 6.59 12.75
CA ILE A 149 -6.65 8.00 13.11
C ILE A 149 -5.16 8.39 13.25
N ASP A 150 -4.31 7.47 13.71
CA ASP A 150 -2.88 7.72 13.98
C ASP A 150 -2.02 7.90 12.72
N SER A 151 -2.46 7.30 11.59
CA SER A 151 -1.77 7.44 10.30
C SER A 151 -1.80 8.87 9.75
N LYS A 152 -2.77 9.69 10.18
CA LYS A 152 -2.84 11.12 9.81
C LYS A 152 -2.00 12.00 10.75
N ALA A 153 -1.92 11.64 12.04
CA ALA A 153 -1.15 12.38 13.03
C ALA A 153 0.38 12.18 12.91
N THR A 154 0.84 11.02 12.45
CA THR A 154 2.28 10.73 12.35
C THR A 154 2.97 11.46 11.18
N PHE A 155 2.23 12.02 10.21
CA PHE A 155 2.83 12.82 9.13
C PHE A 155 3.25 14.23 9.59
N GLU A 156 2.70 14.76 10.69
CA GLU A 156 2.94 16.15 11.13
C GLU A 156 3.89 16.27 12.33
N GLY A 157 4.42 15.17 12.84
CA GLY A 157 5.17 15.15 14.09
C GLY A 157 6.69 15.14 13.94
N ASN A 158 7.30 16.18 13.35
CA ASN A 158 8.65 16.65 13.71
C ASN A 158 9.04 17.93 12.93
N VAL A 159 8.63 19.10 13.42
CA VAL A 159 9.33 20.36 13.18
C VAL A 159 9.31 21.14 14.49
N ASP A 160 10.47 21.29 15.11
CA ASP A 160 10.70 22.18 16.24
C ASP A 160 10.50 23.65 15.84
N ASP A 161 10.06 24.45 16.81
CA ASP A 161 9.80 25.90 16.83
C ASP A 161 10.55 26.74 15.76
N ASP A 162 9.79 27.40 14.88
CA ASP A 162 9.62 28.88 14.81
C ASP A 162 8.88 29.21 13.51
N ASP A 163 7.77 29.95 13.62
CA ASP A 163 7.01 30.57 12.51
C ASP A 163 6.34 29.63 11.46
N THR A 164 5.23 28.98 11.83
CA THR A 164 4.37 28.30 10.84
C THR A 164 3.33 29.25 10.23
N VAL A 165 3.48 29.48 8.93
CA VAL A 165 2.49 30.14 8.08
C VAL A 165 1.22 29.27 8.06
N TYR A 166 0.10 29.84 8.52
CA TYR A 166 -1.20 29.18 8.54
C TYR A 166 -1.78 29.07 7.12
N ASP A 167 -2.04 27.85 6.64
CA ASP A 167 -2.90 27.65 5.47
C ASP A 167 -4.36 27.87 5.90
N GLU A 168 -5.03 28.89 5.34
CA GLU A 168 -6.42 29.23 5.67
C GLU A 168 -7.43 28.15 5.21
N ASN A 169 -7.00 27.14 4.45
CA ASN A 169 -7.89 26.19 3.79
C ASN A 169 -7.98 24.81 4.46
N GLU A 170 -7.26 24.58 5.57
CA GLU A 170 -7.25 23.29 6.27
C GLU A 170 -7.91 23.37 7.66
N GLU A 171 -8.55 22.27 8.06
CA GLU A 171 -9.21 22.15 9.36
C GLU A 171 -8.17 22.07 10.49
N ASN A 172 -7.95 23.18 11.19
CA ASN A 172 -7.06 23.22 12.34
C ASN A 172 -7.83 23.61 13.62
N TYR A 173 -7.81 22.72 14.62
CA TYR A 173 -8.50 22.88 15.92
C TYR A 173 -7.57 23.37 17.05
N ASP A 174 -6.27 23.56 16.78
CA ASP A 174 -5.27 24.01 17.76
C ASP A 174 -5.52 25.45 18.26
N CYS A 175 -6.33 26.23 17.54
CA CYS A 175 -6.78 27.54 17.98
C CYS A 175 -7.52 27.49 19.33
N LEU A 176 -8.07 26.32 19.71
CA LEU A 176 -8.79 26.10 20.97
C LEU A 176 -7.91 25.63 22.14
N LYS A 177 -6.62 25.36 21.90
CA LYS A 177 -5.67 24.88 22.92
C LYS A 177 -5.59 25.80 24.12
N LYS A 178 -5.57 27.12 23.89
CA LYS A 178 -5.53 28.14 24.96
C LYS A 178 -6.87 28.32 25.68
N CYS A 179 -7.97 27.79 25.14
CA CYS A 179 -9.29 27.81 25.74
C CYS A 179 -9.62 26.52 26.54
N GLY A 180 -8.63 25.63 26.72
CA GLY A 180 -8.74 24.46 27.60
C GLY A 180 -9.03 23.13 26.90
N PHE A 181 -9.02 23.10 25.56
CA PHE A 181 -9.19 21.88 24.77
C PHE A 181 -7.85 21.53 24.14
N THR A 182 -7.12 20.59 24.76
CA THR A 182 -5.76 20.27 24.35
C THR A 182 -5.70 19.45 23.06
N SER A 183 -6.78 18.71 22.75
CA SER A 183 -6.97 17.95 21.51
C SER A 183 -8.42 18.02 21.03
N PHE A 184 -8.63 17.78 19.73
CA PHE A 184 -9.95 17.64 19.14
C PHE A 184 -10.77 16.53 19.80
N GLU A 185 -10.14 15.42 20.18
CA GLU A 185 -10.79 14.29 20.85
C GLU A 185 -11.43 14.68 22.19
N GLU A 186 -10.76 15.56 22.95
CA GLU A 186 -11.27 16.09 24.21
C GLU A 186 -12.48 17.00 24.01
N LEU A 187 -12.47 17.82 22.95
CA LEU A 187 -13.59 18.67 22.55
C LEU A 187 -14.81 17.82 22.14
N VAL A 188 -14.60 16.79 21.31
CA VAL A 188 -15.66 15.88 20.85
C VAL A 188 -16.31 15.18 22.05
N ARG A 189 -15.49 14.59 22.93
CA ARG A 189 -15.98 13.80 24.05
C ARG A 189 -16.69 14.63 25.12
N LYS A 190 -16.21 15.86 25.40
CA LYS A 190 -16.76 16.68 26.50
C LYS A 190 -17.86 17.63 26.05
N CYS A 191 -17.81 18.12 24.81
CA CYS A 191 -18.47 19.37 24.45
C CYS A 191 -19.38 19.26 23.22
N PHE A 192 -19.01 18.48 22.21
CA PHE A 192 -19.61 18.51 20.87
C PHE A 192 -21.08 18.08 20.83
N LEU A 193 -21.53 17.26 21.78
CA LEU A 193 -22.93 16.82 21.91
C LEU A 193 -23.76 17.67 22.89
N LYS A 194 -23.18 18.71 23.50
CA LYS A 194 -23.83 19.53 24.52
C LYS A 194 -23.95 20.97 24.06
N CYS A 195 -25.17 21.42 23.80
CA CYS A 195 -25.47 22.79 23.35
C CYS A 195 -24.82 23.88 24.22
N GLU A 196 -24.95 23.81 25.56
CA GLU A 196 -24.38 24.82 26.46
C GLU A 196 -22.85 24.89 26.42
N CYS A 197 -22.20 23.77 26.08
CA CYS A 197 -20.76 23.71 25.98
C CYS A 197 -20.31 24.32 24.65
N MET A 198 -20.93 23.91 23.54
CA MET A 198 -20.65 24.46 22.20
C MET A 198 -20.92 25.97 22.13
N GLU A 199 -21.97 26.45 22.78
CA GLU A 199 -22.30 27.87 22.84
C GLU A 199 -21.20 28.69 23.53
N LYS A 200 -20.57 28.14 24.58
CA LYS A 200 -19.41 28.76 25.25
C LYS A 200 -18.17 28.77 24.36
N VAL A 201 -17.97 27.72 23.56
CA VAL A 201 -16.84 27.62 22.63
C VAL A 201 -16.95 28.68 21.53
N ILE A 202 -18.12 28.84 20.90
CA ILE A 202 -18.34 29.85 19.84
C ILE A 202 -18.27 31.28 20.38
N LYS A 203 -18.77 31.51 21.61
CA LYS A 203 -18.71 32.84 22.22
C LYS A 203 -17.31 33.22 22.72
N SER A 204 -16.39 32.26 22.84
CA SER A 204 -15.04 32.49 23.34
C SER A 204 -14.19 33.38 22.42
N GLU A 205 -13.22 34.09 23.02
CA GLU A 205 -12.28 34.93 22.27
C GLU A 205 -11.34 34.10 21.37
N CYS A 206 -11.05 32.84 21.75
CA CYS A 206 -10.20 31.94 20.97
C CYS A 206 -10.80 31.63 19.60
N TYR A 207 -12.11 31.35 19.57
CA TYR A 207 -12.86 31.07 18.34
C TYR A 207 -12.86 32.27 17.40
N LYS A 208 -13.21 33.45 17.92
CA LYS A 208 -13.39 34.66 17.11
C LYS A 208 -12.10 35.14 16.44
N LYS A 209 -10.99 35.19 17.20
CA LYS A 209 -9.75 35.84 16.74
C LYS A 209 -8.74 34.91 16.09
N LYS A 210 -8.78 33.58 16.33
CA LYS A 210 -7.65 32.69 15.98
C LYS A 210 -7.99 31.43 15.18
N CYS A 211 -9.26 31.08 14.96
CA CYS A 211 -9.60 29.90 14.17
C CYS A 211 -9.75 30.23 12.67
N SER A 212 -9.32 29.28 11.83
CA SER A 212 -9.48 29.30 10.37
C SER A 212 -10.96 29.35 9.96
N LYS A 213 -11.24 29.86 8.76
CA LYS A 213 -12.60 29.98 8.21
C LYS A 213 -13.28 28.61 8.07
N VAL A 214 -12.54 27.59 7.65
CA VAL A 214 -13.04 26.21 7.48
C VAL A 214 -13.39 25.61 8.84
N THR A 215 -12.50 25.72 9.83
CA THR A 215 -12.76 25.27 11.22
C THR A 215 -13.99 25.96 11.81
N LYS A 216 -14.18 27.26 11.55
CA LYS A 216 -15.35 28.01 12.01
C LYS A 216 -16.66 27.45 11.44
N ALA A 217 -16.69 27.17 10.13
CA ALA A 217 -17.86 26.60 9.49
C ALA A 217 -18.26 25.24 10.08
N VAL A 218 -17.29 24.35 10.35
CA VAL A 218 -17.55 23.04 10.96
C VAL A 218 -18.06 23.17 12.39
N LEU A 219 -17.47 24.07 13.19
CA LEU A 219 -17.90 24.30 14.57
C LEU A 219 -19.28 24.96 14.67
N ASP A 220 -19.60 25.88 13.77
CA ASP A 220 -20.92 26.50 13.69
C ASP A 220 -21.99 25.47 13.30
N GLU A 221 -21.68 24.56 12.38
CA GLU A 221 -22.59 23.48 12.00
C GLU A 221 -22.81 22.49 13.15
N ALA A 222 -21.72 22.07 13.81
CA ALA A 222 -21.79 21.22 15.00
C ALA A 222 -22.60 21.86 16.15
N HIS A 223 -22.50 23.18 16.32
CA HIS A 223 -23.34 23.90 17.28
C HIS A 223 -24.82 23.89 16.90
N LYS A 224 -25.16 24.08 15.62
CA LYS A 224 -26.56 24.00 15.16
C LYS A 224 -27.13 22.60 15.41
N GLU A 225 -26.38 21.56 15.08
CA GLU A 225 -26.79 20.17 15.33
C GLU A 225 -26.98 19.89 16.82
N ALA A 226 -26.02 20.32 17.66
CA ALA A 226 -26.08 20.11 19.10
C ALA A 226 -27.17 20.94 19.81
N CYS A 227 -27.60 22.06 19.22
CA CYS A 227 -28.60 22.97 19.77
C CYS A 227 -29.96 22.90 19.04
N PHE A 228 -30.18 21.93 18.15
CA PHE A 228 -31.38 21.83 17.34
C PHE A 228 -32.67 21.82 18.19
N ASP A 229 -32.69 21.02 19.27
CA ASP A 229 -33.83 20.92 20.21
C ASP A 229 -34.17 22.21 20.97
N LYS A 230 -33.25 23.19 21.07
CA LYS A 230 -33.50 24.48 21.74
C LYS A 230 -34.23 25.49 20.84
N SER A 231 -34.38 25.22 19.55
CA SER A 231 -34.99 26.15 18.59
C SER A 231 -36.49 25.94 18.38
N ASP A 232 -37.03 24.81 18.84
CA ASP A 232 -38.45 24.41 18.67
C ASP A 232 -39.32 24.58 19.94
N ASN A 233 -38.84 25.31 20.95
CA ASN A 233 -39.60 25.78 22.13
C ASN A 233 -39.41 27.28 22.34
#